data_AF-A0A7C2NT92-F1
#
_entry.id   AF-A0A7C2NT92-F1
#
_cell.length_a   1.000
_cell.length_b   1.000
_cell.length_c   1.000
_cell.angle_alpha   90.00
_cell.angle_beta   90.00
_cell.angle_gamma   90.00
#
_symmetry.space_group_name_H-M   'P 1'
#
loop_
_entity.id
_entity.type
_entity.pdbx_description
1 polymer ?
#
loop_
_entity_poly.entity_id
_entity_poly.type
_entity_poly.pdbx_seq_one_letter_code
_entity_poly.pdbx_strand_id
1 'polypeptide(L)'
;MSKVLRIAAREFAATVFTKGFVVGLLIVPVVGGLVAIIGPRLVDDRAPAVEGEIAIVDRTDAVLPRVRDAMAARSSPAAVTELVERARAGGAADALVEMLGATTELTLIERSSSADVEQEKRWLTEGDSTPRRLALAVVHENAVESASGELGSYDLYVPSRQDARTEVIVHSLLREAILDARAAARGLDRAELSRVLTVPRVRSVSVGDGGESDTVFGLNMIVPMVFMGLLMMGVMFAGQGMLTTTVEEKSNRVVEVLLSAVSPMQLMGGKLLGHMAVAFLAMGLYLGLGLAVLAAFSLFGLLDLKLILYLVIFFLIALFTLGSLMMAAGSAVNDMREAQALQAPLIMLMILPIILWMPILREPNGTLAYVVSFVPPVNTFGMLLRLGSSSPPPAWEVWLSIAIGVAGVFGAVWVAAKVFRIGILMFGRPPDLRTLVRWLRAA
;
A
#
# COMPACT_ATOMS: atom_id res chain seq x y z
N MET A 1 10.08 42.55 11.95
CA MET A 1 9.98 41.29 11.19
C MET A 1 10.43 41.53 9.77
N SER A 2 11.33 40.70 9.23
CA SER A 2 11.73 40.79 7.82
C SER A 2 10.51 40.63 6.91
N LYS A 3 10.50 41.30 5.75
CA LYS A 3 9.43 41.19 4.74
C LYS A 3 9.12 39.73 4.40
N VAL A 4 10.17 38.89 4.33
CA VAL A 4 10.12 37.44 4.11
C VAL A 4 9.21 36.72 5.12
N LEU A 5 9.34 37.03 6.42
CA LEU A 5 8.58 36.34 7.46
C LEU A 5 7.09 36.73 7.45
N ARG A 6 6.77 37.97 7.05
CA ARG A 6 5.37 38.41 6.87
C ARG A 6 4.71 37.69 5.69
N ILE A 7 5.45 37.50 4.60
CA ILE A 7 4.99 36.71 3.45
C ILE A 7 4.77 35.26 3.89
N ALA A 8 5.75 34.65 4.57
CA ALA A 8 5.62 33.28 5.07
C ALA A 8 4.39 33.08 5.96
N ALA A 9 4.14 34.00 6.90
CA ALA A 9 2.97 33.96 7.78
C ALA A 9 1.65 34.10 7.00
N ARG A 10 1.61 34.99 5.99
CA ARG A 10 0.45 35.14 5.10
C ARG A 10 0.19 33.84 4.34
N GLU A 11 1.21 33.27 3.69
CA GLU A 11 1.05 32.04 2.89
C GLU A 11 0.61 30.86 3.74
N PHE A 12 1.19 30.72 4.94
CA PHE A 12 0.76 29.72 5.91
C PHE A 12 -0.71 29.88 6.26
N ALA A 13 -1.13 31.09 6.67
CA ALA A 13 -2.51 31.36 7.06
C ALA A 13 -3.49 31.19 5.88
N ALA A 14 -3.12 31.69 4.69
CA ALA A 14 -3.91 31.59 3.47
C ALA A 14 -4.08 30.15 2.99
N THR A 15 -3.19 29.22 3.39
CA THR A 15 -3.32 27.80 3.08
C THR A 15 -4.09 27.07 4.18
N VAL A 16 -3.63 27.15 5.43
CA VAL A 16 -4.10 26.33 6.55
C VAL A 16 -5.52 26.64 6.98
N PHE A 17 -5.94 27.91 6.95
CA PHE A 17 -7.28 28.30 7.38
C PHE A 17 -8.36 28.11 6.30
N THR A 18 -8.00 27.54 5.14
CA THR A 18 -8.99 27.22 4.11
C THR A 18 -9.75 25.95 4.47
N LYS A 19 -11.05 25.93 4.17
CA LYS A 19 -11.87 24.72 4.32
C LYS A 19 -11.30 23.56 3.48
N GLY A 20 -10.79 23.87 2.28
CA GLY A 20 -10.18 22.90 1.39
C GLY A 20 -8.96 22.22 2.01
N PHE A 21 -8.08 22.97 2.68
CA PHE A 21 -6.94 22.40 3.38
C PHE A 21 -7.38 21.49 4.53
N VAL A 22 -8.28 21.95 5.40
CA VAL A 22 -8.73 21.16 6.56
C VAL A 22 -9.42 19.87 6.10
N VAL A 23 -10.28 19.94 5.10
CA VAL A 23 -10.95 18.76 4.52
C VAL A 23 -9.92 17.84 3.87
N GLY A 24 -9.02 18.35 3.02
CA GLY A 24 -7.99 17.55 2.35
C GLY A 24 -7.03 16.88 3.34
N LEU A 25 -6.67 17.56 4.42
CA LEU A 25 -5.81 17.03 5.48
C LEU A 25 -6.50 15.93 6.30
N LEU A 26 -7.81 16.05 6.53
CA LEU A 26 -8.57 15.12 7.36
C LEU A 26 -9.25 13.98 6.59
N ILE A 27 -9.38 14.06 5.25
CA ILE A 27 -10.03 13.01 4.46
C ILE A 27 -9.35 11.65 4.66
N VAL A 28 -8.03 11.57 4.46
CA VAL A 28 -7.30 10.30 4.57
C VAL A 28 -7.42 9.70 5.98
N PRO A 29 -7.19 10.43 7.08
CA PRO A 29 -7.31 9.86 8.42
C PRO A 29 -8.76 9.53 8.81
N VAL A 30 -9.74 10.31 8.36
CA VAL A 30 -11.17 10.01 8.58
C VAL A 30 -11.58 8.75 7.83
N VAL A 31 -11.21 8.63 6.55
CA VAL A 31 -11.48 7.42 5.75
C VAL A 31 -10.75 6.22 6.35
N GLY A 32 -9.48 6.36 6.72
CA GLY A 32 -8.70 5.30 7.36
C GLY A 32 -9.30 4.87 8.71
N GLY A 33 -9.72 5.83 9.53
CA GLY A 33 -10.40 5.57 10.80
C GLY A 33 -11.77 4.92 10.61
N LEU A 34 -12.56 5.38 9.64
CA LEU A 34 -13.82 4.77 9.25
C LEU A 34 -13.60 3.33 8.78
N VAL A 35 -12.63 3.06 7.91
CA VAL A 35 -12.28 1.70 7.48
C VAL A 35 -11.80 0.85 8.66
N ALA A 36 -11.06 1.40 9.62
CA ALA A 36 -10.65 0.66 10.81
C ALA A 36 -11.82 0.32 11.76
N ILE A 37 -12.83 1.19 11.86
CA ILE A 37 -14.01 1.02 12.72
C ILE A 37 -15.09 0.17 12.06
N ILE A 38 -15.29 0.40 10.76
CA ILE A 38 -16.34 -0.20 9.93
C ILE A 38 -15.84 -1.50 9.32
N GLY A 39 -14.56 -1.63 8.97
CA GLY A 39 -14.00 -2.86 8.37
C GLY A 39 -14.30 -4.11 9.18
N PRO A 40 -14.04 -4.15 10.50
CA PRO A 40 -14.45 -5.27 11.35
C PRO A 40 -15.96 -5.43 11.44
N ARG A 41 -16.75 -4.35 11.39
CA ARG A 41 -18.22 -4.39 11.44
C ARG A 41 -18.88 -4.86 10.14
N LEU A 42 -18.31 -4.52 8.99
CA LEU A 42 -18.70 -5.04 7.67
C LEU A 42 -18.36 -6.52 7.52
N VAL A 43 -17.44 -7.01 8.33
CA VAL A 43 -17.14 -8.45 8.45
C VAL A 43 -18.12 -9.11 9.44
N ASP A 44 -18.49 -8.41 10.51
CA ASP A 44 -19.48 -8.85 11.50
C ASP A 44 -20.90 -8.98 10.89
N ASP A 45 -21.24 -8.10 9.93
CA ASP A 45 -22.42 -8.26 9.07
C ASP A 45 -22.10 -9.32 8.01
N ARG A 46 -22.26 -10.59 8.41
CA ARG A 46 -22.25 -11.82 7.59
C ARG A 46 -22.01 -11.52 6.12
N ALA A 47 -20.75 -11.67 5.66
CA ALA A 47 -20.45 -11.64 4.23
C ALA A 47 -21.54 -12.44 3.51
N PRO A 48 -22.23 -11.87 2.50
CA PRO A 48 -23.43 -12.48 1.92
C PRO A 48 -23.11 -13.95 1.65
N ALA A 49 -23.79 -14.85 2.35
CA ALA A 49 -23.50 -16.26 2.26
C ALA A 49 -23.58 -16.63 0.79
N VAL A 50 -22.56 -17.34 0.28
CA VAL A 50 -22.71 -17.94 -1.06
C VAL A 50 -23.74 -19.05 -0.90
N GLU A 51 -25.01 -18.68 -1.03
CA GLU A 51 -26.15 -19.60 -0.96
C GLU A 51 -26.27 -20.32 -2.30
N GLY A 52 -26.14 -21.63 -2.26
CA GLY A 52 -26.29 -22.40 -3.48
C GLY A 52 -26.03 -23.89 -3.34
N GLU A 53 -26.31 -24.58 -4.44
CA GLU A 53 -26.29 -26.02 -4.54
C GLU A 53 -24.99 -26.51 -5.17
N ILE A 54 -24.37 -27.51 -4.56
CA ILE A 54 -23.24 -28.24 -5.14
C ILE A 54 -23.70 -29.67 -5.38
N ALA A 55 -23.60 -30.15 -6.62
CA ALA A 55 -23.82 -31.55 -6.94
C ALA A 55 -22.48 -32.31 -6.90
N ILE A 56 -22.48 -33.47 -6.26
CA ILE A 56 -21.30 -34.35 -6.22
C ILE A 56 -21.68 -35.72 -6.76
N VAL A 57 -20.94 -36.16 -7.78
CA VAL A 57 -20.93 -37.54 -8.27
C VAL A 57 -19.70 -38.20 -7.68
N ASP A 58 -19.90 -39.03 -6.66
CA ASP A 58 -18.83 -39.79 -6.04
C ASP A 58 -18.81 -41.22 -6.57
N ARG A 59 -17.80 -41.56 -7.39
CA ARG A 59 -17.64 -42.92 -7.92
C ARG A 59 -16.93 -43.88 -6.96
N THR A 60 -16.50 -43.38 -5.80
CA THR A 60 -15.81 -44.17 -4.78
C THR A 60 -16.70 -44.55 -3.61
N ASP A 61 -17.91 -43.94 -3.52
CA ASP A 61 -18.85 -44.01 -2.40
C ASP A 61 -18.26 -43.65 -1.01
N ALA A 62 -17.01 -43.22 -0.95
CA ALA A 62 -16.25 -43.00 0.28
C ALA A 62 -16.00 -41.52 0.59
N VAL A 63 -16.14 -40.63 -0.40
CA VAL A 63 -15.83 -39.19 -0.28
C VAL A 63 -17.08 -38.40 0.10
N LEU A 64 -18.24 -38.75 -0.44
CA LEU A 64 -19.50 -38.04 -0.26
C LEU A 64 -19.98 -37.94 1.21
N PRO A 65 -19.90 -39.00 2.05
CA PRO A 65 -20.18 -38.89 3.49
C PRO A 65 -19.26 -37.89 4.21
N ARG A 66 -17.98 -37.83 3.80
CA ARG A 66 -16.97 -36.95 4.41
C ARG A 66 -17.12 -35.49 3.99
N VAL A 67 -17.56 -35.24 2.77
CA VAL A 67 -17.93 -33.89 2.34
C VAL A 67 -19.10 -33.38 3.17
N ARG A 68 -20.11 -34.24 3.43
CA ARG A 68 -21.25 -33.91 4.28
C ARG A 68 -20.81 -33.53 5.70
N ASP A 69 -19.93 -34.33 6.30
CA ASP A 69 -19.38 -34.05 7.64
C ASP A 69 -18.53 -32.77 7.67
N ALA A 70 -17.69 -32.54 6.66
CA ALA A 70 -16.87 -31.34 6.54
C ALA A 70 -17.71 -30.07 6.34
N MET A 71 -18.80 -30.15 5.58
CA MET A 71 -19.76 -29.05 5.43
C MET A 71 -20.47 -28.75 6.75
N ALA A 72 -20.95 -29.78 7.47
CA ALA A 72 -21.59 -29.62 8.77
C ALA A 72 -20.65 -29.01 9.83
N ALA A 73 -19.37 -29.39 9.82
CA ALA A 73 -18.37 -28.83 10.73
C ALA A 73 -18.07 -27.34 10.44
N ARG A 74 -18.06 -26.92 9.18
CA ARG A 74 -17.80 -25.53 8.75
C ARG A 74 -18.96 -24.58 9.01
N SER A 75 -20.20 -25.09 9.04
CA SER A 75 -21.38 -24.29 9.40
C SER A 75 -21.52 -24.05 10.91
N SER A 76 -20.62 -24.59 11.75
CA SER A 76 -20.67 -24.41 13.20
C SER A 76 -20.10 -23.05 13.65
N PRO A 77 -20.77 -22.31 14.56
CA PRO A 77 -20.27 -21.06 15.14
C PRO A 77 -18.89 -21.18 15.81
N ALA A 78 -18.54 -22.37 16.30
CA ALA A 78 -17.27 -22.65 16.94
C ALA A 78 -16.09 -22.64 15.95
N ALA A 79 -16.29 -23.13 14.72
CA ALA A 79 -15.25 -23.16 13.69
C ALA A 79 -14.87 -21.74 13.25
N VAL A 80 -15.86 -20.86 13.12
CA VAL A 80 -15.65 -19.43 12.81
C VAL A 80 -14.91 -18.73 13.95
N THR A 81 -15.26 -19.04 15.20
CA THR A 81 -14.61 -18.45 16.39
C THR A 81 -13.13 -18.86 16.49
N GLU A 82 -12.81 -20.14 16.24
CA GLU A 82 -11.44 -20.66 16.24
C GLU A 82 -10.61 -20.08 15.07
N LEU A 83 -11.24 -19.88 13.90
CA LEU A 83 -10.62 -19.20 12.75
C LEU A 83 -10.28 -17.75 13.09
N VAL A 84 -11.18 -17.03 13.76
CA VAL A 84 -10.98 -15.64 14.21
C VAL A 84 -9.87 -15.55 15.27
N GLU A 85 -9.79 -16.50 16.19
CA GLU A 85 -8.71 -16.54 17.19
C GLU A 85 -7.34 -16.84 16.56
N ARG A 86 -7.29 -17.77 15.60
CA ARG A 86 -6.06 -18.03 14.83
C ARG A 86 -5.67 -16.85 13.94
N ALA A 87 -6.64 -16.15 13.34
CA ALA A 87 -6.42 -14.93 12.57
C ALA A 87 -5.94 -13.75 13.43
N ARG A 88 -6.27 -13.71 14.73
CA ARG A 88 -5.68 -12.76 15.69
C ARG A 88 -4.24 -13.11 16.05
N ALA A 89 -3.88 -14.40 16.00
CA ALA A 89 -2.54 -14.89 16.28
C ALA A 89 -1.61 -14.89 15.05
N GLY A 90 -2.16 -14.97 13.83
CA GLY A 90 -1.47 -14.84 12.54
C GLY A 90 -1.49 -13.41 12.01
N GLY A 91 -0.45 -12.98 11.29
CA GLY A 91 -0.35 -11.61 10.77
C GLY A 91 -1.53 -11.20 9.87
N ALA A 92 -1.75 -9.89 9.73
CA ALA A 92 -2.91 -9.29 9.08
C ALA A 92 -3.21 -9.78 7.64
N ALA A 93 -2.23 -10.33 6.93
CA ALA A 93 -2.40 -10.88 5.57
C ALA A 93 -3.04 -12.27 5.57
N ASP A 94 -2.67 -13.16 6.49
CA ASP A 94 -3.24 -14.51 6.62
C ASP A 94 -4.69 -14.42 7.11
N ALA A 95 -4.95 -13.50 8.05
CA ALA A 95 -6.28 -13.17 8.55
C ALA A 95 -7.24 -12.69 7.45
N LEU A 96 -6.77 -11.87 6.51
CA LEU A 96 -7.60 -11.31 5.44
C LEU A 96 -8.01 -12.38 4.42
N VAL A 97 -7.14 -13.36 4.15
CA VAL A 97 -7.42 -14.45 3.20
C VAL A 97 -8.40 -15.46 3.79
N GLU A 98 -8.30 -15.79 5.08
CA GLU A 98 -9.22 -16.71 5.76
C GLU A 98 -10.59 -16.08 6.06
N MET A 99 -10.63 -14.79 6.39
CA MET A 99 -11.88 -14.04 6.59
C MET A 99 -12.74 -13.96 5.33
N LEU A 100 -12.14 -14.04 4.14
CA LEU A 100 -12.87 -14.04 2.87
C LEU A 100 -13.60 -15.37 2.60
N GLY A 101 -13.35 -16.43 3.37
CA GLY A 101 -13.89 -17.78 3.14
C GLY A 101 -14.86 -18.33 4.20
N ALA A 102 -15.23 -17.56 5.24
CA ALA A 102 -15.74 -18.13 6.49
C ALA A 102 -17.26 -18.31 6.64
N THR A 103 -18.11 -17.93 5.67
CA THR A 103 -19.57 -18.14 5.82
C THR A 103 -20.21 -18.59 4.51
N THR A 104 -20.60 -19.86 4.44
CA THR A 104 -21.26 -20.41 3.26
C THR A 104 -22.37 -21.38 3.66
N GLU A 105 -23.59 -21.14 3.19
CA GLU A 105 -24.72 -22.06 3.28
C GLU A 105 -24.80 -22.85 1.96
N LEU A 106 -24.01 -23.92 1.88
CA LEU A 106 -23.99 -24.82 0.73
C LEU A 106 -25.00 -25.96 0.95
N THR A 107 -25.84 -26.22 -0.04
CA THR A 107 -26.71 -27.42 -0.05
C THR A 107 -26.06 -28.48 -0.93
N LEU A 108 -25.81 -29.66 -0.36
CA LEU A 108 -25.23 -30.78 -1.07
C LEU A 108 -26.33 -31.57 -1.80
N ILE A 109 -26.19 -31.74 -3.12
CA ILE A 109 -27.02 -32.63 -3.93
C ILE A 109 -26.23 -33.89 -4.26
N GLU A 110 -26.71 -35.01 -3.76
CA GLU A 110 -26.09 -36.31 -3.96
C GLU A 110 -26.58 -36.91 -5.27
N ARG A 111 -25.64 -37.30 -6.12
CA ARG A 111 -25.92 -37.96 -7.39
C ARG A 111 -25.44 -39.40 -7.34
N SER A 112 -26.12 -40.27 -8.09
CA SER A 112 -25.71 -41.68 -8.22
C SER A 112 -24.26 -41.77 -8.71
N SER A 113 -23.49 -42.72 -8.18
CA SER A 113 -22.12 -43.02 -8.62
C SER A 113 -22.03 -43.41 -10.11
N SER A 114 -23.14 -43.85 -10.71
CA SER A 114 -23.29 -44.19 -12.13
C SER A 114 -23.94 -43.10 -12.99
N ALA A 115 -24.15 -41.89 -12.47
CA ALA A 115 -24.83 -40.81 -13.20
C ALA A 115 -24.07 -40.37 -14.46
N ASP A 116 -24.82 -40.06 -15.53
CA ASP A 116 -24.25 -39.52 -16.76
C ASP A 116 -23.78 -38.07 -16.55
N VAL A 117 -22.47 -37.87 -16.66
CA VAL A 117 -21.80 -36.59 -16.44
C VAL A 117 -22.27 -35.53 -17.45
N GLU A 118 -22.59 -35.91 -18.69
CA GLU A 118 -23.08 -34.96 -19.70
C GLU A 118 -24.52 -34.49 -19.44
N GLN A 119 -25.33 -35.33 -18.79
CA GLN A 119 -26.67 -34.96 -18.34
C GLN A 119 -26.59 -34.03 -17.12
N GLU A 120 -25.71 -34.32 -16.16
CA GLU A 120 -25.52 -33.50 -14.96
C GLU A 120 -24.84 -32.15 -15.26
N LYS A 121 -24.02 -32.05 -16.31
CA LYS A 121 -23.52 -30.74 -16.80
C LYS A 121 -24.65 -29.81 -17.24
N ARG A 122 -25.75 -30.36 -17.77
CA ARG A 122 -26.92 -29.54 -18.17
C ARG A 122 -27.63 -28.93 -16.97
N TRP A 123 -27.65 -29.62 -15.83
CA TRP A 123 -28.16 -29.07 -14.56
C TRP A 123 -27.42 -27.77 -14.18
N LEU A 124 -26.12 -27.64 -14.44
CA LEU A 124 -25.41 -26.37 -14.18
C LEU A 124 -25.83 -25.20 -15.09
N THR A 125 -26.48 -25.48 -16.23
CA THR A 125 -26.83 -24.49 -17.26
C THR A 125 -28.33 -24.27 -17.44
N GLU A 126 -29.18 -25.13 -16.86
CA GLU A 126 -30.63 -25.08 -16.99
C GLU A 126 -31.26 -24.02 -16.07
N GLY A 127 -31.44 -22.80 -16.61
CA GLY A 127 -32.26 -21.72 -16.06
C GLY A 127 -31.66 -20.99 -14.84
N ASP A 128 -32.21 -19.81 -14.55
CA ASP A 128 -31.93 -19.10 -13.29
C ASP A 128 -32.64 -19.86 -12.15
N SER A 129 -31.86 -20.65 -11.41
CA SER A 129 -32.32 -21.43 -10.25
C SER A 129 -32.08 -20.64 -8.97
N THR A 130 -33.05 -20.69 -8.05
CA THR A 130 -32.92 -20.19 -6.67
C THR A 130 -33.26 -21.36 -5.75
N PRO A 131 -32.31 -21.93 -4.98
CA PRO A 131 -30.92 -21.49 -4.80
C PRO A 131 -30.02 -21.68 -6.03
N ARG A 132 -28.94 -20.89 -6.11
CA ARG A 132 -28.06 -20.84 -7.30
C ARG A 132 -27.25 -22.12 -7.41
N ARG A 133 -27.12 -22.68 -8.61
CA ARG A 133 -26.28 -23.88 -8.84
C ARG A 133 -24.81 -23.47 -8.95
N LEU A 134 -23.99 -23.97 -8.03
CA LEU A 134 -22.63 -23.49 -7.80
C LEU A 134 -21.57 -24.40 -8.42
N ALA A 135 -21.63 -25.71 -8.26
CA ALA A 135 -20.65 -26.56 -8.90
C ALA A 135 -21.14 -27.99 -9.07
N LEU A 136 -20.59 -28.69 -10.06
CA LEU A 136 -20.67 -30.14 -10.19
C LEU A 136 -19.27 -30.70 -10.03
N ALA A 137 -19.06 -31.48 -8.98
CA ALA A 137 -17.81 -32.19 -8.76
C ALA A 137 -17.98 -33.67 -9.13
N VAL A 138 -17.06 -34.21 -9.91
CA VAL A 138 -17.02 -35.62 -10.29
C VAL A 138 -15.74 -36.23 -9.75
N VAL A 139 -15.88 -37.08 -8.73
CA VAL A 139 -14.74 -37.77 -8.11
C VAL A 139 -14.41 -39.02 -8.92
N HIS A 140 -13.14 -39.18 -9.32
CA HIS A 140 -12.70 -40.34 -10.10
C HIS A 140 -12.69 -41.64 -9.27
N GLU A 141 -12.87 -42.79 -9.92
CA GLU A 141 -12.89 -44.11 -9.26
C GLU A 141 -11.56 -44.42 -8.54
N ASN A 142 -10.45 -43.91 -9.06
CA ASN A 142 -9.12 -44.07 -8.46
C ASN A 142 -8.74 -42.97 -7.46
N ALA A 143 -9.68 -42.11 -7.06
CA ALA A 143 -9.39 -40.95 -6.22
C ALA A 143 -9.02 -41.33 -4.77
N VAL A 144 -9.46 -42.49 -4.26
CA VAL A 144 -9.24 -42.93 -2.87
C VAL A 144 -8.26 -44.11 -2.80
N GLU A 145 -8.52 -45.13 -3.61
CA GLU A 145 -7.69 -46.31 -3.79
C GLU A 145 -7.36 -46.49 -5.27
N SER A 146 -6.17 -46.98 -5.59
CA SER A 146 -5.76 -47.21 -6.96
C SER A 146 -5.01 -48.52 -7.07
N ALA A 147 -5.46 -49.39 -7.98
CA ALA A 147 -4.81 -50.66 -8.28
C ALA A 147 -3.46 -50.48 -8.99
N SER A 148 -3.23 -49.35 -9.67
CA SER A 148 -1.98 -49.02 -10.35
C SER A 148 -0.98 -48.25 -9.47
N GLY A 149 -1.39 -47.85 -8.26
CA GLY A 149 -0.59 -47.02 -7.35
C GLY A 149 -0.68 -45.51 -7.61
N GLU A 150 -1.15 -45.08 -8.78
CA GLU A 150 -1.40 -43.66 -9.08
C GLU A 150 -2.80 -43.25 -8.63
N LEU A 151 -2.85 -42.34 -7.65
CA LEU A 151 -4.11 -41.80 -7.12
C LEU A 151 -4.69 -40.74 -8.06
N GLY A 152 -5.98 -40.90 -8.38
CA GLY A 152 -6.73 -39.96 -9.21
C GLY A 152 -7.12 -38.67 -8.50
N SER A 153 -7.96 -37.87 -9.16
CA SER A 153 -8.42 -36.58 -8.65
C SER A 153 -9.95 -36.47 -8.80
N TYR A 154 -10.45 -35.25 -8.89
CA TYR A 154 -11.81 -34.93 -9.28
C TYR A 154 -11.81 -33.89 -10.40
N ASP A 155 -12.86 -33.89 -11.21
CA ASP A 155 -13.16 -32.82 -12.15
C ASP A 155 -14.19 -31.88 -11.52
N LEU A 156 -13.96 -30.57 -11.64
CA LEU A 156 -14.88 -29.54 -11.16
C LEU A 156 -15.44 -28.75 -12.34
N TYR A 157 -16.77 -28.79 -12.50
CA TYR A 157 -17.48 -28.01 -13.50
C TYR A 157 -18.20 -26.84 -12.83
N VAL A 158 -17.95 -25.64 -13.36
CA VAL A 158 -18.44 -24.38 -12.79
C VAL A 158 -19.09 -23.52 -13.89
N PRO A 159 -20.27 -22.93 -13.65
CA PRO A 159 -20.92 -21.96 -14.54
C PRO A 159 -20.04 -20.75 -14.91
N SER A 160 -20.19 -20.20 -16.12
CA SER A 160 -19.32 -19.11 -16.62
C SER A 160 -19.45 -17.76 -15.90
N ARG A 161 -20.44 -17.56 -15.02
CA ARG A 161 -20.61 -16.34 -14.21
C ARG A 161 -20.58 -16.66 -12.71
N GLN A 162 -19.43 -17.10 -12.21
CA GLN A 162 -19.26 -17.40 -10.79
C GLN A 162 -18.29 -16.50 -10.06
N ASP A 163 -18.49 -16.45 -8.74
CA ASP A 163 -17.57 -15.82 -7.80
C ASP A 163 -16.35 -16.73 -7.63
N ALA A 164 -15.15 -16.16 -7.78
CA ALA A 164 -13.87 -16.87 -7.59
C ALA A 164 -13.74 -17.48 -6.18
N ARG A 165 -14.51 -16.98 -5.20
CA ARG A 165 -14.57 -17.53 -3.85
C ARG A 165 -15.19 -18.92 -3.79
N THR A 166 -16.23 -19.19 -4.59
CA THR A 166 -16.92 -20.48 -4.60
C THR A 166 -15.99 -21.61 -4.99
N GLU A 167 -15.18 -21.39 -6.02
CA GLU A 167 -14.20 -22.37 -6.50
C GLU A 167 -13.19 -22.72 -5.40
N VAL A 168 -12.62 -21.72 -4.73
CA VAL A 168 -11.67 -21.93 -3.62
C VAL A 168 -12.31 -22.75 -2.49
N ILE A 169 -13.56 -22.47 -2.13
CA ILE A 169 -14.29 -23.17 -1.09
C ILE A 169 -14.51 -24.63 -1.48
N VAL A 170 -15.04 -24.91 -2.67
CA VAL A 170 -15.32 -26.28 -3.15
C VAL A 170 -14.03 -27.08 -3.30
N HIS A 171 -12.96 -26.46 -3.80
CA HIS A 171 -11.64 -27.10 -3.84
C HIS A 171 -11.13 -27.49 -2.45
N SER A 172 -11.27 -26.60 -1.46
CA SER A 172 -10.83 -26.90 -0.09
C SER A 172 -11.61 -28.05 0.54
N LEU A 173 -12.94 -28.07 0.34
CA LEU A 173 -13.86 -29.10 0.84
C LEU A 173 -13.55 -30.47 0.25
N LEU A 174 -13.48 -30.57 -1.08
CA LEU A 174 -13.20 -31.83 -1.78
C LEU A 174 -11.81 -32.36 -1.44
N ARG A 175 -10.81 -31.47 -1.37
CA ARG A 175 -9.45 -31.85 -0.97
C ARG A 175 -9.42 -32.44 0.43
N GLU A 176 -10.09 -31.81 1.40
CA GLU A 176 -10.17 -32.31 2.77
C GLU A 176 -10.86 -33.68 2.83
N ALA A 177 -12.02 -33.82 2.17
CA ALA A 177 -12.79 -35.07 2.15
C ALA A 177 -12.05 -36.23 1.46
N ILE A 178 -11.38 -35.98 0.32
CA ILE A 178 -10.59 -37.00 -0.39
C ILE A 178 -9.37 -37.40 0.45
N LEU A 179 -8.69 -36.45 1.08
CA LEU A 179 -7.55 -36.75 1.95
C LEU A 179 -7.95 -37.58 3.17
N ASP A 180 -9.13 -37.31 3.73
CA ASP A 180 -9.69 -38.10 4.83
C ASP A 180 -10.11 -39.50 4.37
N ALA A 181 -10.75 -39.63 3.21
CA ALA A 181 -11.08 -40.92 2.61
C ALA A 181 -9.83 -41.78 2.35
N ARG A 182 -8.76 -41.16 1.81
CA ARG A 182 -7.47 -41.83 1.56
C ARG A 182 -6.77 -42.30 2.83
N ALA A 183 -6.88 -41.52 3.91
CA ALA A 183 -6.31 -41.86 5.20
C ALA A 183 -7.05 -43.06 5.80
N ALA A 184 -8.39 -42.99 5.83
CA ALA A 184 -9.24 -44.06 6.36
C ALA A 184 -9.07 -45.38 5.58
N ALA A 185 -9.01 -45.33 4.25
CA ALA A 185 -8.76 -46.50 3.40
C ALA A 185 -7.43 -47.22 3.73
N ARG A 186 -6.45 -46.50 4.28
CA ARG A 186 -5.14 -47.03 4.69
C ARG A 186 -5.05 -47.32 6.18
N GLY A 187 -6.16 -47.24 6.92
CA GLY A 187 -6.19 -47.41 8.37
C GLY A 187 -5.44 -46.32 9.14
N LEU A 188 -5.21 -45.16 8.52
CA LEU A 188 -4.56 -44.01 9.16
C LEU A 188 -5.60 -43.13 9.85
N ASP A 189 -5.40 -42.83 11.13
CA ASP A 189 -6.21 -41.83 11.83
C ASP A 189 -5.85 -40.41 11.34
N ARG A 190 -6.86 -39.68 10.88
CA ARG A 190 -6.71 -38.30 10.39
C ARG A 190 -6.28 -37.35 11.51
N ALA A 191 -6.76 -37.57 12.73
CA ALA A 191 -6.39 -36.74 13.88
C ALA A 191 -4.92 -36.95 14.26
N GLU A 192 -4.44 -38.19 14.22
CA GLU A 192 -3.02 -38.49 14.40
C GLU A 192 -2.15 -37.97 13.25
N LEU A 193 -2.55 -38.16 11.99
CA LEU A 193 -1.82 -37.67 10.83
C LEU A 193 -1.70 -36.13 10.83
N SER A 194 -2.77 -35.43 11.20
CA SER A 194 -2.72 -33.96 11.33
C SER A 194 -1.80 -33.52 12.47
N ARG A 195 -1.81 -34.20 13.63
CA ARG A 195 -0.87 -33.90 14.73
C ARG A 195 0.58 -34.13 14.33
N VAL A 196 0.87 -35.20 13.58
CA VAL A 196 2.24 -35.54 13.14
C VAL A 196 2.73 -34.58 12.05
N LEU A 197 1.85 -34.13 11.15
CA LEU A 197 2.19 -33.21 10.06
C LEU A 197 2.15 -31.72 10.49
N THR A 198 1.46 -31.41 11.58
CA THR A 198 1.37 -30.04 12.09
C THR A 198 2.62 -29.70 12.88
N VAL A 199 3.56 -29.06 12.21
CA VAL A 199 4.68 -28.39 12.89
C VAL A 199 4.20 -26.98 13.25
N PRO A 200 4.10 -26.62 14.55
CA PRO A 200 3.78 -25.26 14.94
C PRO A 200 4.78 -24.29 14.33
N ARG A 201 4.31 -23.20 13.72
CA ARG A 201 5.21 -22.13 13.28
C ARG A 201 5.94 -21.60 14.50
N VAL A 202 7.22 -21.89 14.59
CA VAL A 202 8.10 -21.35 15.63
C VAL A 202 8.33 -19.87 15.31
N ARG A 203 8.30 -19.03 16.34
CA ARG A 203 8.63 -17.61 16.25
C ARG A 203 10.02 -17.46 15.64
N SER A 204 10.12 -16.79 14.50
CA SER A 204 11.42 -16.41 13.95
C SER A 204 11.96 -15.23 14.74
N VAL A 205 13.15 -15.38 15.31
CA VAL A 205 13.90 -14.30 15.95
C VAL A 205 15.02 -13.92 14.98
N SER A 206 15.07 -12.65 14.58
CA SER A 206 16.16 -12.13 13.77
C SER A 206 17.31 -11.81 14.70
N VAL A 207 18.46 -12.42 14.42
CA VAL A 207 19.72 -12.14 15.12
C VAL A 207 20.52 -11.20 14.24
N GLY A 208 20.74 -9.97 14.72
CA GLY A 208 21.62 -8.99 14.07
C GLY A 208 22.67 -8.45 15.04
N ASP A 209 23.56 -7.59 14.54
CA ASP A 209 24.66 -6.98 15.33
C ASP A 209 24.16 -6.17 16.54
N GLY A 210 22.87 -5.82 16.59
CA GLY A 210 22.21 -5.10 17.70
C GLY A 210 21.40 -5.98 18.67
N GLY A 211 21.44 -7.31 18.52
CA GLY A 211 20.73 -8.27 19.38
C GLY A 211 19.62 -9.06 18.68
N GLU A 212 18.87 -9.82 19.49
CA GLU A 212 17.69 -10.57 19.07
C GLU A 212 16.47 -9.64 18.99
N SER A 213 15.83 -9.59 17.83
CA SER A 213 14.59 -8.84 17.63
C SER A 213 13.54 -9.73 16.98
N ASP A 214 12.29 -9.50 17.34
CA ASP A 214 11.17 -10.23 16.78
C ASP A 214 11.02 -9.94 15.30
N THR A 215 11.12 -10.99 14.49
CA THR A 215 10.78 -10.90 13.09
C THR A 215 9.27 -10.99 12.95
N VAL A 216 8.58 -9.84 13.11
CA VAL A 216 7.22 -9.71 12.60
C VAL A 216 7.32 -9.58 11.08
N PHE A 217 7.36 -10.73 10.40
CA PHE A 217 7.42 -10.83 8.94
C PHE A 217 6.31 -9.96 8.33
N GLY A 218 6.68 -8.86 7.68
CA GLY A 218 5.78 -7.83 7.14
C GLY A 218 5.94 -6.45 7.77
N LEU A 219 6.10 -6.34 9.10
CA LEU A 219 6.14 -5.03 9.78
C LEU A 219 7.43 -4.26 9.47
N ASN A 220 8.56 -4.96 9.37
CA ASN A 220 9.86 -4.40 8.97
C ASN A 220 9.86 -3.89 7.51
N MET A 221 8.89 -4.30 6.68
CA MET A 221 8.71 -3.76 5.33
C MET A 221 7.72 -2.58 5.32
N ILE A 222 6.69 -2.65 6.17
CA ILE A 222 5.64 -1.62 6.26
C ILE A 222 6.17 -0.32 6.86
N VAL A 223 6.96 -0.38 7.94
CA VAL A 223 7.46 0.83 8.62
C VAL A 223 8.25 1.75 7.67
N PRO A 224 9.35 1.32 7.02
CA PRO A 224 10.06 2.16 6.05
C PRO A 224 9.18 2.64 4.90
N MET A 225 8.23 1.82 4.44
CA MET A 225 7.27 2.21 3.39
C MET A 225 6.35 3.35 3.85
N VAL A 226 5.83 3.28 5.07
CA VAL A 226 4.97 4.33 5.65
C VAL A 226 5.77 5.62 5.84
N PHE A 227 7.01 5.54 6.32
CA PHE A 227 7.87 6.72 6.49
C PHE A 227 8.22 7.36 5.13
N MET A 228 8.53 6.55 4.12
CA MET A 228 8.74 7.04 2.75
C MET A 228 7.46 7.66 2.19
N GLY A 229 6.31 7.00 2.34
CA GLY A 229 5.01 7.49 1.87
C GLY A 229 4.62 8.79 2.54
N LEU A 230 4.92 8.92 3.83
CA LEU A 230 4.70 10.13 4.62
C LEU A 230 5.61 11.29 4.15
N LEU A 231 6.91 11.02 3.94
CA LEU A 231 7.85 11.98 3.35
C LEU A 231 7.34 12.45 1.98
N MET A 232 6.98 11.52 1.12
CA MET A 232 6.50 11.78 -0.23
C MET A 232 5.21 12.58 -0.25
N MET A 233 4.23 12.19 0.57
CA MET A 233 2.95 12.88 0.61
C MET A 233 3.13 14.31 1.10
N GLY A 234 3.93 14.54 2.14
CA GLY A 234 4.22 15.88 2.62
C GLY A 234 4.92 16.76 1.58
N VAL A 235 5.90 16.20 0.85
CA VAL A 235 6.63 16.93 -0.20
C VAL A 235 5.75 17.19 -1.43
N MET A 236 4.94 16.22 -1.86
CA MET A 236 4.01 16.41 -2.98
C MET A 236 2.98 17.47 -2.62
N PHE A 237 2.36 17.36 -1.45
CA PHE A 237 1.36 18.31 -0.99
C PHE A 237 1.90 19.74 -0.96
N ALA A 238 3.06 19.94 -0.35
CA ALA A 238 3.70 21.25 -0.28
C ALA A 238 4.13 21.76 -1.67
N GLY A 239 4.74 20.90 -2.50
CA GLY A 239 5.17 21.23 -3.85
C GLY A 239 4.00 21.63 -4.77
N GLN A 240 2.86 20.93 -4.67
CA GLN A 240 1.63 21.29 -5.39
C GLN A 240 1.10 22.64 -4.97
N GLY A 241 1.03 22.91 -3.66
CA GLY A 241 0.61 24.21 -3.14
C GLY A 241 1.50 25.34 -3.66
N MET A 242 2.82 25.13 -3.70
CA MET A 242 3.77 26.13 -4.20
C MET A 242 3.64 26.39 -5.71
N LEU A 243 3.42 25.35 -6.50
CA LEU A 243 3.19 25.46 -7.94
C LEU A 243 1.90 26.25 -8.21
N THR A 244 0.80 25.80 -7.61
CA THR A 244 -0.54 26.33 -7.86
C THR A 244 -0.66 27.79 -7.45
N THR A 245 -0.26 28.15 -6.23
CA THR A 245 -0.31 29.52 -5.73
C THR A 245 0.57 30.48 -6.55
N THR A 246 1.70 30.01 -7.07
CA THR A 246 2.58 30.85 -7.90
C THR A 246 1.96 31.12 -9.27
N VAL A 247 1.36 30.11 -9.89
CA VAL A 247 0.66 30.25 -11.16
C VAL A 247 -0.57 31.14 -11.01
N GLU A 248 -1.37 30.95 -9.97
CA GLU A 248 -2.58 31.74 -9.71
C GLU A 248 -2.25 33.21 -9.45
N GLU A 249 -1.24 33.50 -8.62
CA GLU A 249 -0.84 34.88 -8.36
C GLU A 249 -0.29 35.56 -9.61
N LYS A 250 0.40 34.82 -10.49
CA LYS A 250 0.90 35.36 -11.75
C LYS A 250 -0.23 35.57 -12.76
N SER A 251 -1.11 34.59 -12.92
CA SER A 251 -2.27 34.64 -13.84
C SER A 251 -3.23 35.76 -13.48
N ASN A 252 -3.47 35.99 -12.18
CA ASN A 252 -4.33 37.05 -11.67
C ASN A 252 -3.64 38.41 -11.53
N ARG A 253 -2.41 38.57 -12.04
CA ARG A 253 -1.58 39.79 -11.91
C ARG A 253 -1.36 40.30 -10.48
N VAL A 254 -1.57 39.44 -9.48
CA VAL A 254 -1.30 39.74 -8.06
C VAL A 254 0.21 39.94 -7.85
N VAL A 255 1.02 39.19 -8.60
CA VAL A 255 2.48 39.31 -8.62
C VAL A 255 2.97 40.73 -8.90
N GLU A 256 2.35 41.48 -9.83
CA GLU A 256 2.77 42.84 -10.17
C GLU A 256 2.63 43.78 -8.98
N VAL A 257 1.51 43.65 -8.24
CA VAL A 257 1.24 44.41 -7.02
C VAL A 257 2.22 44.01 -5.91
N LEU A 258 2.47 42.72 -5.72
CA LEU A 258 3.41 42.24 -4.69
C LEU A 258 4.84 42.72 -4.96
N LEU A 259 5.30 42.65 -6.21
CA LEU A 259 6.65 43.06 -6.59
C LEU A 259 6.89 44.58 -6.50
N SER A 260 5.83 45.39 -6.41
CA SER A 260 5.97 46.82 -6.10
C SER A 260 6.42 47.09 -4.66
N ALA A 261 6.21 46.15 -3.74
CA ALA A 261 6.51 46.29 -2.31
C ALA A 261 7.66 45.39 -1.82
N VAL A 262 7.90 44.24 -2.48
CA VAL A 262 8.88 43.22 -2.09
C VAL A 262 9.71 42.76 -3.30
N SER A 263 10.97 42.37 -3.08
CA SER A 263 11.79 41.84 -4.18
C SER A 263 11.38 40.39 -4.54
N PRO A 264 11.64 39.92 -5.79
CA PRO A 264 11.33 38.54 -6.19
C PRO A 264 11.93 37.48 -5.27
N MET A 265 13.14 37.72 -4.76
CA MET A 265 13.81 36.79 -3.84
C MET A 265 13.15 36.74 -2.46
N GLN A 266 12.69 37.90 -1.97
CA GLN A 266 11.95 37.97 -0.71
C GLN A 266 10.59 37.27 -0.84
N LEU A 267 9.94 37.40 -1.99
CA LEU A 267 8.69 36.72 -2.30
C LEU A 267 8.87 35.20 -2.35
N MET A 268 9.85 34.72 -3.13
CA MET A 268 10.14 33.29 -3.26
C MET A 268 10.50 32.66 -1.90
N GLY A 269 11.45 33.26 -1.16
CA GLY A 269 11.86 32.76 0.14
C GLY A 269 10.72 32.78 1.17
N GLY A 270 9.87 33.80 1.13
CA GLY A 270 8.69 33.90 1.98
C GLY A 270 7.70 32.76 1.71
N LYS A 271 7.38 32.51 0.44
CA LYS A 271 6.49 31.41 0.05
C LYS A 271 7.03 30.02 0.40
N LEU A 272 8.32 29.81 0.16
CA LEU A 272 9.00 28.54 0.47
C LEU A 272 8.96 28.25 1.98
N LEU A 273 9.22 29.24 2.83
CA LEU A 273 9.10 29.10 4.29
C LEU A 273 7.65 28.95 4.77
N GLY A 274 6.70 29.65 4.14
CA GLY A 274 5.28 29.53 4.45
C GLY A 274 4.77 28.11 4.19
N HIS A 275 4.98 27.58 2.98
CA HIS A 275 4.60 26.22 2.65
C HIS A 275 5.39 25.15 3.42
N MET A 276 6.62 25.44 3.84
CA MET A 276 7.33 24.56 4.77
C MET A 276 6.58 24.40 6.09
N ALA A 277 6.09 25.48 6.69
CA ALA A 277 5.30 25.39 7.92
C ALA A 277 3.98 24.61 7.71
N VAL A 278 3.34 24.78 6.55
CA VAL A 278 2.16 23.97 6.17
C VAL A 278 2.51 22.49 6.08
N ALA A 279 3.62 22.17 5.42
CA ALA A 279 4.09 20.81 5.23
C ALA A 279 4.43 20.14 6.57
N PHE A 280 5.05 20.88 7.50
CA PHE A 280 5.31 20.41 8.86
C PHE A 280 4.05 20.16 9.66
N LEU A 281 3.05 21.03 9.55
CA LEU A 281 1.75 20.83 10.21
C LEU A 281 1.10 19.53 9.74
N ALA A 282 1.06 19.32 8.42
CA ALA A 282 0.52 18.10 7.83
C ALA A 282 1.32 16.86 8.25
N MET A 283 2.65 16.92 8.10
CA MET A 283 3.58 15.86 8.51
C MET A 283 3.41 15.48 9.99
N GLY A 284 3.34 16.47 10.88
CA GLY A 284 3.16 16.26 12.31
C GLY A 284 1.83 15.59 12.65
N LEU A 285 0.74 15.97 11.96
CA LEU A 285 -0.57 15.33 12.12
C LEU A 285 -0.54 13.86 11.69
N TYR A 286 0.00 13.57 10.49
CA TYR A 286 0.06 12.20 9.98
C TYR A 286 1.03 11.32 10.76
N LEU A 287 2.18 11.87 11.15
CA LEU A 287 3.12 11.18 12.04
C LEU A 287 2.47 10.88 13.39
N GLY A 288 1.79 11.87 13.99
CA GLY A 288 1.07 11.71 15.26
C GLY A 288 -0.02 10.63 15.18
N LEU A 289 -0.78 10.58 14.08
CA LEU A 289 -1.75 9.52 13.85
C LEU A 289 -1.09 8.15 13.69
N GLY A 290 0.00 8.05 12.93
CA GLY A 290 0.76 6.81 12.78
C GLY A 290 1.29 6.30 14.11
N LEU A 291 1.81 7.19 14.96
CA LEU A 291 2.24 6.87 16.32
C LEU A 291 1.07 6.41 17.20
N ALA A 292 -0.09 7.05 17.11
CA ALA A 292 -1.29 6.66 17.85
C ALA A 292 -1.78 5.26 17.45
N VAL A 293 -1.75 4.94 16.15
CA VAL A 293 -2.07 3.60 15.65
C VAL A 293 -1.08 2.57 16.19
N LEU A 294 0.23 2.83 16.09
CA LEU A 294 1.25 1.91 16.61
C LEU A 294 1.13 1.70 18.12
N ALA A 295 0.79 2.75 18.88
CA ALA A 295 0.51 2.64 20.30
C ALA A 295 -0.74 1.80 20.59
N ALA A 296 -1.83 1.98 19.82
CA ALA A 296 -3.07 1.22 19.98
C ALA A 296 -2.88 -0.29 19.76
N PHE A 297 -1.95 -0.68 18.88
CA PHE A 297 -1.60 -2.07 18.60
C PHE A 297 -0.44 -2.61 19.45
N SER A 298 0.05 -1.85 20.45
CA SER A 298 1.23 -2.22 21.25
C SER A 298 2.51 -2.47 20.42
N LEU A 299 2.62 -1.84 19.25
CA LEU A 299 3.75 -1.95 18.31
C LEU A 299 4.78 -0.82 18.46
N PHE A 300 4.60 0.04 19.47
CA PHE A 300 5.45 1.23 19.66
C PHE A 300 6.94 0.90 19.86
N GLY A 301 7.24 -0.26 20.47
CA GLY A 301 8.62 -0.71 20.72
C GLY A 301 9.42 -1.03 19.45
N LEU A 302 8.78 -1.08 18.28
CA LEU A 302 9.43 -1.34 17.00
C LEU A 302 9.95 -0.07 16.30
N LEU A 303 9.64 1.11 16.86
CA LEU A 303 10.10 2.38 16.29
C LEU A 303 11.41 2.85 16.94
N ASP A 304 12.44 3.01 16.10
CA ASP A 304 13.63 3.77 16.48
C ASP A 304 13.37 5.28 16.33
N LEU A 305 13.52 6.03 17.42
CA LEU A 305 13.40 7.49 17.43
C LEU A 305 14.37 8.16 16.44
N LYS A 306 15.51 7.53 16.12
CA LYS A 306 16.43 8.01 15.09
C LYS A 306 15.79 8.06 13.71
N LEU A 307 14.88 7.13 13.39
CA LEU A 307 14.20 7.11 12.10
C LEU A 307 13.28 8.33 11.93
N ILE A 308 12.65 8.79 13.02
CA ILE A 308 11.84 10.01 13.04
C ILE A 308 12.73 11.25 12.83
N LEU A 309 13.92 11.29 13.44
CA LEU A 309 14.88 12.37 13.22
C LEU A 309 15.33 12.42 11.75
N TYR A 310 15.70 11.28 11.17
CA TYR A 310 16.11 11.21 9.76
C TYR A 310 14.96 11.54 8.81
N LEU A 311 13.73 11.13 9.12
CA LEU A 311 12.52 11.54 8.39
C LEU A 311 12.44 13.06 8.31
N VAL A 312 12.58 13.78 9.42
CA VAL A 312 12.51 15.24 9.44
C VAL A 312 13.63 15.88 8.62
N ILE A 313 14.86 15.37 8.73
CA ILE A 313 16.02 15.88 7.98
C ILE A 313 15.82 15.68 6.47
N PHE A 314 15.51 14.45 6.05
CA PHE A 314 15.30 14.13 4.64
C PHE A 314 14.05 14.81 4.07
N PHE A 315 13.01 14.98 4.88
CA PHE A 315 11.83 15.75 4.53
C PHE A 315 12.18 17.21 4.21
N LEU A 316 12.97 17.88 5.05
CA LEU A 316 13.43 19.25 4.78
C LEU A 316 14.22 19.33 3.47
N ILE A 317 15.16 18.41 3.25
CA ILE A 317 15.97 18.37 2.04
C ILE A 317 15.08 18.20 0.79
N ALA A 318 14.18 17.22 0.83
CA ALA A 318 13.29 16.93 -0.28
C ALA A 318 12.33 18.10 -0.55
N LEU A 319 11.76 18.67 0.52
CA LEU A 319 10.85 19.81 0.47
C LEU A 319 11.52 21.05 -0.14
N PHE A 320 12.70 21.43 0.34
CA PHE A 320 13.39 22.60 -0.21
C PHE A 320 13.81 22.39 -1.67
N THR A 321 14.27 21.19 -2.01
CA THR A 321 14.71 20.85 -3.37
C THR A 321 13.53 20.83 -4.35
N LEU A 322 12.50 20.03 -4.07
CA LEU A 322 11.35 19.87 -4.96
C LEU A 322 10.42 21.09 -4.89
N GLY A 323 10.24 21.68 -3.72
CA GLY A 323 9.45 22.90 -3.55
C GLY A 323 10.02 24.09 -4.34
N SER A 324 11.34 24.32 -4.29
CA SER A 324 11.95 25.41 -5.08
C SER A 324 11.78 25.18 -6.58
N LEU A 325 11.95 23.95 -7.05
CA LEU A 325 11.76 23.59 -8.46
C LEU A 325 10.30 23.72 -8.92
N MET A 326 9.33 23.33 -8.07
CA MET A 326 7.90 23.53 -8.31
C MET A 326 7.54 25.00 -8.43
N MET A 327 8.07 25.83 -7.54
CA MET A 327 7.87 27.27 -7.58
C MET A 327 8.48 27.91 -8.82
N ALA A 328 9.67 27.45 -9.23
CA ALA A 328 10.30 27.88 -10.46
C ALA A 328 9.45 27.54 -11.69
N ALA A 329 8.93 26.31 -11.76
CA ALA A 329 8.01 25.89 -12.82
C ALA A 329 6.75 26.76 -12.85
N GLY A 330 6.14 27.03 -11.70
CA GLY A 330 4.94 27.87 -11.59
C GLY A 330 5.18 29.32 -12.01
N SER A 331 6.36 29.86 -11.70
CA SER A 331 6.74 31.21 -12.13
C SER A 331 6.98 31.32 -13.64
N ALA A 332 7.35 30.22 -14.29
CA ALA A 332 7.77 30.20 -15.69
C ALA A 332 6.59 30.20 -16.69
N VAL A 333 5.39 29.85 -16.24
CA VAL A 333 4.20 29.67 -17.07
C VAL A 333 3.14 30.73 -16.78
N ASN A 334 2.05 30.75 -17.55
CA ASN A 334 0.96 31.73 -17.37
C ASN A 334 -0.38 31.08 -16.97
N ASP A 335 -0.52 29.77 -17.10
CA ASP A 335 -1.72 29.03 -16.72
C ASP A 335 -1.40 27.66 -16.09
N MET A 336 -2.42 27.06 -15.48
CA MET A 336 -2.29 25.81 -14.71
C MET A 336 -2.01 24.58 -15.59
N ARG A 337 -2.51 24.56 -16.83
CA ARG A 337 -2.32 23.43 -17.75
C ARG A 337 -0.85 23.34 -18.18
N GLU A 338 -0.22 24.48 -18.45
CA GLU A 338 1.22 24.56 -18.73
C GLU A 338 2.05 24.18 -17.50
N ALA A 339 1.63 24.62 -16.30
CA ALA A 339 2.28 24.25 -15.04
C ALA A 339 2.32 22.73 -14.83
N GLN A 340 1.21 22.05 -15.10
CA GLN A 340 1.09 20.60 -14.99
C GLN A 340 2.03 19.86 -15.96
N ALA A 341 2.27 20.40 -17.16
CA ALA A 341 3.22 19.84 -18.12
C ALA A 341 4.67 19.94 -17.62
N LEU A 342 5.05 21.08 -17.02
CA LEU A 342 6.39 21.26 -16.42
C LEU A 342 6.56 20.45 -15.12
N GLN A 343 5.47 20.09 -14.46
CA GLN A 343 5.47 19.29 -13.25
C GLN A 343 5.74 17.80 -13.50
N ALA A 344 5.33 17.27 -14.66
CA ALA A 344 5.49 15.85 -14.99
C ALA A 344 6.89 15.26 -14.74
N PRO A 345 8.02 15.87 -15.20
CA PRO A 345 9.35 15.34 -14.92
C PRO A 345 9.72 15.33 -13.43
N LEU A 346 9.22 16.31 -12.67
CA LEU A 346 9.45 16.38 -11.23
C LEU A 346 8.64 15.32 -10.49
N ILE A 347 7.40 15.03 -10.93
CA ILE A 347 6.63 13.89 -10.41
C ILE A 347 7.34 12.57 -10.73
N MET A 348 7.86 12.39 -11.95
CA MET A 348 8.57 11.17 -12.34
C MET A 348 9.76 10.90 -11.41
N LEU A 349 10.49 11.95 -11.02
CA LEU A 349 11.57 11.88 -10.04
C LEU A 349 11.10 11.43 -8.65
N MET A 350 9.89 11.84 -8.24
CA MET A 350 9.26 11.44 -6.98
C MET A 350 8.64 10.04 -7.01
N ILE A 351 8.19 9.57 -8.18
CA ILE A 351 7.66 8.21 -8.36
C ILE A 351 8.79 7.17 -8.38
N LEU A 352 9.99 7.54 -8.84
CA LEU A 352 11.12 6.61 -8.95
C LEU A 352 11.40 5.83 -7.65
N PRO A 353 11.50 6.46 -6.46
CA PRO A 353 11.61 5.72 -5.19
C PRO A 353 10.47 4.75 -4.91
N ILE A 354 9.23 5.09 -5.29
CA ILE A 354 8.07 4.19 -5.15
C ILE A 354 8.25 2.96 -6.02
N ILE A 355 8.76 3.10 -7.25
CA ILE A 355 9.00 1.94 -8.13
C ILE A 355 10.10 1.06 -7.55
N LEU A 356 11.15 1.69 -6.99
CA LEU A 356 12.34 1.01 -6.48
C LEU A 356 12.21 0.51 -5.04
N TRP A 357 11.08 0.75 -4.37
CA TRP A 357 10.90 0.42 -2.94
C TRP A 357 11.14 -1.07 -2.63
N MET A 358 10.57 -1.97 -3.43
CA MET A 358 10.67 -3.42 -3.25
C MET A 358 12.10 -3.92 -3.48
N PRO A 359 12.77 -3.57 -4.60
CA PRO A 359 14.19 -3.88 -4.78
C PRO A 359 15.08 -3.37 -3.63
N ILE A 360 14.86 -2.13 -3.18
CA ILE A 360 15.66 -1.52 -2.10
C ILE A 360 15.43 -2.23 -0.76
N LEU A 361 14.19 -2.58 -0.41
CA LEU A 361 13.89 -3.29 0.84
C LEU A 361 14.39 -4.72 0.85
N ARG A 362 14.41 -5.39 -0.32
CA ARG A 362 14.94 -6.75 -0.44
C ARG A 362 16.45 -6.80 -0.32
N GLU A 363 17.14 -5.83 -0.93
CA GLU A 363 18.61 -5.73 -0.89
C GLU A 363 19.05 -4.31 -0.49
N PRO A 364 18.95 -3.94 0.81
CA PRO A 364 19.26 -2.59 1.28
C PRO A 364 20.71 -2.16 1.04
N ASN A 365 21.62 -3.12 0.95
CA ASN A 365 23.04 -2.88 0.69
C ASN A 365 23.47 -3.24 -0.74
N GLY A 366 22.51 -3.53 -1.62
CA GLY A 366 22.78 -3.78 -3.04
C GLY A 366 23.19 -2.51 -3.78
N THR A 367 23.84 -2.69 -4.94
CA THR A 367 24.34 -1.59 -5.78
C THR A 367 23.26 -0.58 -6.14
N LEU A 368 22.05 -1.05 -6.44
CA LEU A 368 20.91 -0.18 -6.77
C LEU A 368 20.54 0.72 -5.59
N ALA A 369 20.35 0.14 -4.41
CA ALA A 369 20.01 0.86 -3.19
C ALA A 369 21.10 1.88 -2.83
N TYR A 370 22.37 1.49 -2.97
CA TYR A 370 23.52 2.37 -2.75
C TYR A 370 23.48 3.59 -3.69
N VAL A 371 23.41 3.39 -5.01
CA VAL A 371 23.44 4.49 -5.99
C VAL A 371 22.26 5.45 -5.81
N VAL A 372 21.04 4.92 -5.66
CA VAL A 372 19.83 5.73 -5.49
C VAL A 372 19.93 6.61 -4.24
N SER A 373 20.59 6.12 -3.19
CA SER A 373 20.78 6.85 -1.93
C SER A 373 21.73 8.04 -2.02
N PHE A 374 22.33 8.32 -3.17
CA PHE A 374 23.23 9.46 -3.36
C PHE A 374 22.85 10.36 -4.55
N VAL A 375 21.66 10.19 -5.14
CA VAL A 375 21.17 11.03 -6.25
C VAL A 375 20.07 11.98 -5.75
N PRO A 376 20.32 13.29 -5.53
CA PRO A 376 19.27 14.24 -5.14
C PRO A 376 18.19 14.45 -6.22
N PRO A 377 16.92 14.66 -5.82
CA PRO A 377 16.34 14.54 -4.48
C PRO A 377 15.94 13.09 -4.12
N VAL A 378 16.11 12.14 -5.04
CA VAL A 378 15.73 10.72 -4.91
C VAL A 378 16.41 10.07 -3.69
N ASN A 379 17.62 10.52 -3.36
CA ASN A 379 18.40 10.06 -2.21
C ASN A 379 17.65 10.14 -0.89
N THR A 380 16.84 11.18 -0.69
CA THR A 380 16.07 11.40 0.54
C THR A 380 15.07 10.28 0.80
N PHE A 381 14.50 9.71 -0.27
CA PHE A 381 13.56 8.60 -0.21
C PHE A 381 14.30 7.26 -0.10
N GLY A 382 15.31 7.05 -0.95
CA GLY A 382 16.07 5.80 -1.00
C GLY A 382 16.80 5.51 0.31
N MET A 383 17.45 6.52 0.89
CA MET A 383 18.17 6.36 2.16
C MET A 383 17.21 6.11 3.33
N LEU A 384 16.02 6.73 3.33
CA LEU A 384 15.01 6.49 4.37
C LEU A 384 14.46 5.06 4.33
N LEU A 385 14.27 4.48 3.14
CA LEU A 385 13.91 3.07 2.98
C LEU A 385 14.99 2.14 3.53
N ARG A 386 16.27 2.41 3.25
CA ARG A 386 17.40 1.62 3.76
C ARG A 386 17.52 1.69 5.27
N LEU A 387 17.31 2.87 5.85
CA LEU A 387 17.37 3.10 7.32
C LEU A 387 16.31 2.32 8.09
N GLY A 388 15.12 2.13 7.53
CA GLY A 388 14.06 1.35 8.18
C GLY A 388 14.12 -0.15 7.89
N SER A 389 15.11 -0.62 7.13
CA SER A 389 15.29 -2.04 6.84
C SER A 389 15.95 -2.80 8.00
N SER A 390 15.92 -4.13 7.96
CA SER A 390 16.56 -4.99 8.98
C SER A 390 18.09 -4.89 9.00
N SER A 391 18.71 -4.32 7.97
CA SER A 391 20.16 -4.14 7.87
C SER A 391 20.46 -2.69 7.50
N PRO A 392 20.37 -1.76 8.46
CA PRO A 392 20.55 -0.34 8.20
C PRO A 392 21.98 -0.04 7.71
N PRO A 393 22.14 0.96 6.83
CA PRO A 393 23.43 1.33 6.29
C PRO A 393 24.34 1.94 7.37
N PRO A 394 25.67 1.87 7.19
CA PRO A 394 26.62 2.55 8.06
C PRO A 394 26.32 4.05 8.20
N ALA A 395 26.54 4.60 9.39
CA ALA A 395 26.20 6.00 9.68
C ALA A 395 26.87 7.00 8.73
N TRP A 396 28.09 6.72 8.24
CA TRP A 396 28.79 7.60 7.30
C TRP A 396 28.06 7.71 5.95
N GLU A 397 27.40 6.65 5.47
CA GLU A 397 26.62 6.70 4.23
C GLU A 397 25.42 7.64 4.39
N VAL A 398 24.78 7.60 5.57
CA VAL A 398 23.64 8.45 5.90
C VAL A 398 24.07 9.92 5.93
N TRP A 399 25.15 10.24 6.65
CA TRP A 399 25.69 11.61 6.72
C TRP A 399 26.17 12.12 5.36
N LEU A 400 26.80 11.26 4.55
CA LEU A 400 27.20 11.61 3.20
C LEU A 400 25.99 11.89 2.31
N SER A 401 24.93 11.09 2.40
CA SER A 401 23.67 11.32 1.68
C SER A 401 22.99 12.61 2.11
N ILE A 402 23.00 12.93 3.41
CA ILE A 402 22.52 14.22 3.93
C ILE A 402 23.35 15.36 3.33
N ALA A 403 24.68 15.28 3.35
CA ALA A 403 25.55 16.32 2.79
C ALA A 403 25.30 16.54 1.30
N ILE A 404 25.16 15.46 0.52
CA ILE A 404 24.83 15.51 -0.91
C ILE A 404 23.42 16.08 -1.13
N GLY A 405 22.46 15.71 -0.29
CA GLY A 405 21.10 16.27 -0.31
C GLY A 405 21.09 17.78 -0.04
N VAL A 406 21.83 18.22 0.97
CA VAL A 406 21.98 19.65 1.31
C VAL A 406 22.66 20.42 0.18
N ALA A 407 23.70 19.86 -0.44
CA ALA A 407 24.30 20.45 -1.65
C ALA A 407 23.27 20.54 -2.80
N GLY A 408 22.44 19.51 -2.96
CA GLY A 408 21.30 19.49 -3.88
C GLY A 408 20.29 20.60 -3.59
N VAL A 409 19.97 20.88 -2.32
CA VAL A 409 19.10 22.00 -1.91
C VAL A 409 19.69 23.32 -2.37
N PHE A 410 20.96 23.59 -2.08
CA PHE A 410 21.60 24.84 -2.49
C PHE A 410 21.60 24.99 -4.02
N GLY A 411 21.89 23.92 -4.75
CA GLY A 411 21.81 23.90 -6.21
C GLY A 411 20.40 24.17 -6.73
N ALA A 412 19.39 23.49 -6.21
CA ALA A 412 18.00 23.62 -6.64
C ALA A 412 17.41 24.99 -6.27
N VAL A 413 17.71 25.54 -5.10
CA VAL A 413 17.29 26.88 -4.70
C VAL A 413 17.97 27.93 -5.57
N TRP A 414 19.26 27.76 -5.90
CA TRP A 414 19.97 28.68 -6.79
C TRP A 414 19.41 28.66 -8.23
N VAL A 415 19.16 27.48 -8.80
CA VAL A 415 18.49 27.30 -10.10
C VAL A 415 17.11 27.95 -10.07
N ALA A 416 16.32 27.62 -9.06
CA ALA A 416 14.96 28.13 -8.92
C ALA A 416 14.92 29.65 -8.73
N ALA A 417 15.84 30.22 -7.96
CA ALA A 417 15.98 31.66 -7.75
C ALA A 417 16.20 32.41 -9.07
N LYS A 418 17.07 31.89 -9.95
CA LYS A 418 17.33 32.46 -11.27
C LYS A 418 16.11 32.38 -12.18
N VAL A 419 15.49 31.20 -12.26
CA VAL A 419 14.28 30.99 -13.07
C VAL A 419 13.14 31.85 -12.56
N PHE A 420 12.94 31.94 -11.24
CA PHE A 420 11.88 32.73 -10.62
C PHE A 420 12.04 34.22 -10.91
N ARG A 421 13.26 34.76 -10.82
CA ARG A 421 13.51 36.18 -11.10
C ARG A 421 13.13 36.59 -12.53
N ILE A 422 13.36 35.73 -13.51
CA ILE A 422 13.06 35.99 -14.93
C ILE A 422 11.60 35.62 -15.25
N GLY A 423 11.20 34.40 -14.88
CA GLY A 423 9.89 33.83 -15.18
C GLY A 423 8.73 34.64 -14.63
N ILE A 424 8.87 35.17 -13.42
CA ILE A 424 7.79 35.90 -12.73
C ILE A 424 7.39 37.20 -13.46
N LEU A 425 8.27 37.75 -14.30
CA LEU A 425 8.04 38.97 -15.09
C LEU A 425 7.77 38.67 -16.58
N MET A 426 7.94 37.42 -17.00
CA MET A 426 7.75 36.98 -18.39
C MET A 426 6.29 36.61 -18.66
N PHE A 427 5.68 37.30 -19.63
CA PHE A 427 4.35 36.96 -20.17
C PHE A 427 4.47 36.50 -21.63
N GLY A 428 3.71 35.48 -22.02
CA GLY A 428 3.68 34.99 -23.39
C GLY A 428 3.75 33.47 -23.51
N ARG A 429 4.53 32.97 -24.48
CA ARG A 429 4.62 31.52 -24.75
C ARG A 429 5.32 30.78 -23.60
N PRO A 430 4.86 29.56 -23.25
CA PRO A 430 5.53 28.75 -22.26
C PRO A 430 6.98 28.47 -22.69
N PRO A 431 7.95 28.59 -21.77
CA PRO A 431 9.35 28.32 -22.09
C PRO A 431 9.57 26.82 -22.27
N ASP A 432 10.19 26.46 -23.40
CA ASP A 432 10.74 25.11 -23.59
C ASP A 432 11.93 24.86 -22.63
N LEU A 433 12.27 23.60 -22.34
CA LEU A 433 13.38 23.21 -21.46
C LEU A 433 14.70 23.90 -21.85
N ARG A 434 14.94 24.07 -23.15
CA ARG A 434 16.11 24.78 -23.67
C ARG A 434 16.15 26.26 -23.26
N THR A 435 14.98 26.89 -23.16
CA THR A 435 14.85 28.29 -22.75
C THR A 435 15.11 28.46 -21.26
N LEU A 436 14.60 27.54 -20.43
CA LEU A 436 14.91 27.49 -19.00
C LEU A 436 16.43 27.36 -18.76
N VAL A 437 17.12 26.52 -19.54
CA VAL A 437 18.59 26.39 -19.46
C VAL A 437 19.31 27.67 -19.88
N ARG A 438 18.78 28.43 -20.87
CA ARG A 438 19.36 29.74 -21.24
C ARG A 438 19.22 30.76 -20.11
N TRP A 439 18.09 30.79 -19.41
CA TRP A 439 17.89 31.70 -18.26
C TRP A 439 18.92 31.48 -17.16
N LEU A 440 19.33 30.22 -16.94
CA LEU A 440 20.38 29.92 -15.95
C LEU A 440 21.75 30.53 -16.29
N ARG A 441 22.04 30.70 -17.59
CA ARG A 441 23.28 31.32 -18.08
C ARG A 441 23.21 32.85 -18.18
N ALA A 442 22.02 33.40 -18.34
CA ALA A 442 21.80 34.85 -18.50
C ALA A 442 21.65 35.61 -17.18
N ALA A 443 21.28 34.91 -16.10
CA ALA A 443 20.99 35.48 -14.78
C ALA A 443 22.20 35.59 -13.85
#